data_AF-A0A966J3H4-F1
#
_entry.id   AF-A0A966J3H4-F1
#
_cell.length_a   1.000
_cell.length_b   1.000
_cell.length_c   1.000
_cell.angle_alpha   90.00
_cell.angle_beta   90.00
_cell.angle_gamma   90.00
#
_symmetry.space_group_name_H-M   'P 1'
#
loop_
_entity.id
_entity.type
_entity.pdbx_description
1 polymer ?
#
loop_
_entity_poly.entity_id
_entity_poly.type
_entity_poly.pdbx_seq_one_letter_code
_entity_poly.pdbx_strand_id
1 'polypeptide(L)' 'MLNITLPDGSQRQFPGPVTVAEVAASIGAGLAKAALGGRVEGQLVDT' A
#
# COMPACT_ATOMS: atom_id res chain seq x y z
N MET A 1 5.59 10.54 -10.06
CA MET A 1 5.89 9.82 -8.80
C MET A 1 4.69 9.97 -7.90
N LEU A 2 4.07 8.86 -7.53
CA LEU A 2 2.97 8.80 -6.59
C LEU A 2 3.53 8.71 -5.18
N ASN A 3 3.10 9.58 -4.28
CA ASN A 3 3.55 9.58 -2.89
C ASN A 3 2.42 9.06 -2.00
N ILE A 4 2.62 7.90 -1.39
CA ILE A 4 1.64 7.23 -0.54
C ILE A 4 2.06 7.40 0.90
N THR A 5 1.18 7.99 1.71
CA THR A 5 1.36 8.12 3.15
C THR A 5 0.68 6.95 3.85
N LEU A 6 1.45 6.24 4.66
CA LEU A 6 0.97 5.14 5.49
C LEU A 6 0.48 5.68 6.84
N PRO A 7 -0.38 4.94 7.55
CA PRO A 7 -0.95 5.38 8.83
C PRO A 7 0.08 5.53 9.97
N ASP A 8 1.29 5.01 9.78
CA ASP A 8 2.44 5.21 10.67
C ASP A 8 3.17 6.56 10.43
N GLY A 9 2.74 7.34 9.43
CA GLY A 9 3.37 8.58 9.00
C GLY A 9 4.49 8.40 7.98
N SER A 10 4.84 7.16 7.63
CA SER A 10 5.83 6.86 6.60
C SER A 10 5.31 7.24 5.22
N GLN A 11 6.16 7.84 4.39
CA GLN A 11 5.84 8.17 3.00
C GLN A 11 6.66 7.28 2.06
N ARG A 12 5.98 6.71 1.06
CA ARG A 12 6.60 5.87 0.03
C ARG A 12 6.33 6.43 -1.35
N GLN A 13 7.38 6.50 -2.16
CA GLN A 13 7.31 6.99 -3.53
C GLN A 13 7.30 5.83 -4.50
N PHE A 14 6.32 5.84 -5.39
CA PHE A 14 6.16 4.86 -6.45
C PHE A 14 6.25 5.53 -7.82
N PRO A 15 6.90 4.91 -8.82
CA PRO A 15 7.13 5.52 -10.12
C PRO A 15 5.87 5.62 -10.99
N GLY A 16 4.83 4.83 -10.70
CA GLY A 16 3.59 4.77 -11.46
C GLY A 16 2.38 4.43 -10.59
N PRO A 17 1.21 4.14 -11.21
CA PRO A 17 0.06 3.59 -10.50
C PRO A 17 0.45 2.25 -9.86
N VAL A 18 0.07 2.08 -8.60
CA VAL A 18 0.38 0.87 -7.82
C VAL A 18 -0.87 0.35 -7.15
N THR A 19 -0.89 -0.97 -6.99
CA THR A 19 -1.92 -1.71 -6.26
C THR A 19 -1.62 -1.75 -4.76
N VAL A 20 -2.63 -2.08 -3.95
CA VAL A 20 -2.45 -2.26 -2.51
C VAL A 20 -1.45 -3.39 -2.25
N ALA A 21 -1.51 -4.47 -3.05
CA ALA A 21 -0.58 -5.59 -2.95
C ALA A 21 0.88 -5.16 -3.17
N GLU A 22 1.16 -4.30 -4.16
CA GLU A 22 2.50 -3.77 -4.40
C GLU A 22 2.99 -2.88 -3.26
N VAL A 23 2.09 -2.05 -2.70
CA VAL A 23 2.41 -1.24 -1.52
C VAL A 23 2.76 -2.14 -0.33
N ALA A 24 1.97 -3.19 -0.06
CA ALA A 24 2.21 -4.15 1.00
C ALA A 24 3.52 -4.94 0.78
N ALA A 25 3.81 -5.36 -0.45
CA ALA A 25 5.06 -6.01 -0.85
C ALA A 25 6.28 -5.12 -0.64
N SER A 26 6.14 -3.81 -0.88
CA SER A 26 7.22 -2.86 -0.60
C SER A 26 7.50 -2.75 0.91
N ILE A 27 6.49 -2.94 1.77
CA ILE A 27 6.65 -2.89 3.23
C ILE A 27 7.30 -4.17 3.75
N GLY A 28 6.88 -5.32 3.25
CA GLY A 28 7.56 -6.58 3.51
C GLY A 28 6.76 -7.79 3.04
N ALA A 29 7.46 -8.87 2.72
CA ALA A 29 6.85 -10.11 2.21
C ALA A 29 5.81 -10.72 3.16
N GLY A 30 5.99 -10.56 4.48
CA GLY A 30 5.02 -10.99 5.48
C GLY A 30 3.70 -10.21 5.43
N LEU A 31 3.77 -8.89 5.25
CA LEU A 31 2.59 -8.05 5.12
C LEU A 31 1.87 -8.30 3.78
N ALA A 32 2.63 -8.46 2.69
CA ALA A 32 2.07 -8.79 1.39
C ALA A 32 1.27 -10.09 1.40
N LYS A 33 1.74 -11.10 2.15
CA LYS A 33 1.05 -12.38 2.30
C LYS A 33 -0.19 -12.28 3.20
N ALA A 34 -0.19 -11.37 4.18
CA ALA A 34 -1.29 -11.16 5.10
C ALA A 34 -2.33 -10.14 4.59
N ALA A 35 -1.97 -9.31 3.61
CA ALA A 35 -2.83 -8.29 3.04
C ALA A 35 -3.93 -8.94 2.19
N LEU A 36 -5.16 -8.90 2.71
CA LEU A 36 -6.37 -9.34 2.01
C LEU A 36 -7.07 -8.19 1.26
N GLY A 37 -6.68 -6.95 1.55
CA GLY A 37 -7.30 -5.74 1.02
C GLY A 37 -6.62 -4.50 1.60
N GLY A 38 -6.98 -3.34 1.09
CA GLY A 38 -6.45 -2.05 1.51
C GLY A 38 -7.55 -1.08 1.94
N ARG A 39 -7.15 -0.05 2.68
CA ARG A 39 -8.00 1.11 2.93
C ARG A 39 -7.33 2.36 2.37
N VAL A 40 -7.96 2.96 1.37
CA VAL A 40 -7.47 4.17 0.69
C VAL A 40 -8.48 5.28 0.95
N GLU A 41 -8.05 6.39 1.57
CA GLU A 41 -8.92 7.53 1.88
C GLU A 41 -10.24 7.15 2.59
N GLY A 42 -10.18 6.14 3.46
CA GLY A 42 -11.34 5.66 4.19
C GLY A 42 -12.19 4.61 3.45
N GLN A 43 -11.95 4.35 2.16
CA GLN A 43 -12.63 3.34 1.36
C GLN A 43 -11.89 2.00 1.37
N LEU A 44 -12.63 0.91 1.56
CA LEU A 44 -12.11 -0.45 1.40
C LEU A 44 -11.95 -0.75 -0.10
N VAL A 45 -10.77 -1.21 -0.46
CA VAL A 45 -10.40 -1.58 -1.83
C VAL A 45 -9.77 -2.97 -1.81
N ASP A 46 -10.07 -3.76 -2.83
CA ASP A 46 -9.46 -5.08 -3.02
C ASP A 46 -8.00 -4.95 -3.48
N THR A 47 -7.22 -6.01 -3.20
CA THR A 47 -5.78 -6.12 -3.50
C THR A 47 -5.45 -6.21 -4.97
#